data_AF-A0A0F9MKP9-F1
#
_entry.id   AF-A0A0F9MKP9-F1
#
_cell.length_a   1.000
_cell.length_b   1.000
_cell.length_c   1.000
_cell.angle_alpha   90.00
_cell.angle_beta   90.00
_cell.angle_gamma   90.00
#
_symmetry.space_group_name_H-M   'P 1'
#
loop_
_entity.id
_entity.type
_entity.pdbx_description
1 polymer ?
#
loop_
_entity_poly.entity_id
_entity_poly.type
_entity_poly.pdbx_seq_one_letter_code
_entity_poly.pdbx_strand_id
1 'polypeptide(L)'
;MADPIKRDEVIKDALWHVQALPADGRIGVDLLRRAVRLLNNIIRQDNLRLTGTNRALWALDYASLFLVAKQMVYTVADGLSPAAEDITTIKFRAVGGDDNDVSLVPRAFWDAIVIKVEPGDTTAVYLKMGRIPSDNSWFIHPQPSTVTAPSEVFGSDSKNYQCLLKHTSVAENAPGGGQNHRQFWQQGGKAATASWANETAYTTGEQLAYSFKRPLNDFKSAYDNPDMPLGWENYLTYKLALSMSAGRDTGERTIGVLIGLLKQAERDIFPSRQAKTTTFHNKNLYY
;
A
#
# COMPACT_ATOMS: atom_id res chain seq x y z
N MET A 1 -18.13 -5.26 1.95
CA MET A 1 -16.87 -4.52 2.08
C MET A 1 -17.25 -3.05 2.07
N ALA A 2 -16.84 -2.25 3.06
CA ALA A 2 -17.18 -0.82 3.04
C ALA A 2 -16.49 -0.16 1.84
N ASP A 3 -17.18 0.75 1.16
CA ASP A 3 -16.57 1.53 0.09
C ASP A 3 -15.37 2.29 0.65
N PRO A 4 -14.23 2.26 -0.06
CA PRO A 4 -13.05 2.90 0.46
C PRO A 4 -13.20 4.42 0.41
N ILE A 5 -12.76 5.06 1.49
CA ILE A 5 -13.04 6.47 1.76
C ILE A 5 -12.24 7.37 0.82
N LYS A 6 -12.93 8.33 0.21
CA LYS A 6 -12.36 9.29 -0.74
C LYS A 6 -11.93 10.56 -0.03
N ARG A 7 -10.93 11.26 -0.59
CA ARG A 7 -10.49 12.59 -0.11
C ARG A 7 -11.66 13.53 0.21
N ASP A 8 -12.60 13.64 -0.72
CA ASP A 8 -13.70 14.60 -0.60
C ASP A 8 -14.70 14.23 0.50
N GLU A 9 -14.79 12.95 0.90
CA GLU A 9 -15.61 12.51 2.03
C GLU A 9 -14.99 12.97 3.35
N VAL A 10 -13.68 12.77 3.54
CA VAL A 10 -12.92 13.31 4.69
C VAL A 10 -13.11 14.82 4.81
N ILE A 11 -13.05 15.54 3.69
CA ILE A 11 -13.25 17.00 3.68
C ILE A 11 -14.70 17.36 4.04
N LYS A 12 -15.69 16.69 3.46
CA LYS A 12 -17.11 16.95 3.77
C LYS A 12 -17.40 16.73 5.24
N ASP A 13 -16.97 15.61 5.80
CA ASP A 13 -17.20 15.28 7.20
C ASP A 13 -16.52 16.29 8.12
N ALA A 14 -15.28 16.68 7.79
CA ALA A 14 -14.56 17.70 8.56
C ALA A 14 -15.29 19.06 8.55
N LEU A 15 -15.82 19.47 7.39
CA LEU A 15 -16.59 20.71 7.26
C LEU A 15 -17.94 20.63 7.96
N TRP A 16 -18.58 19.46 7.98
CA TRP A 16 -19.82 19.22 8.73
C TRP A 16 -19.61 19.44 10.22
N HIS A 17 -18.52 18.90 10.77
CA HIS A 17 -18.16 19.04 12.18
C HIS A 17 -17.94 20.50 12.64
N VAL A 18 -17.50 21.38 11.75
CA VAL A 18 -17.31 22.81 12.04
C VAL A 18 -18.44 23.69 11.49
N GLN A 19 -19.58 23.10 11.10
CA GLN A 19 -20.74 23.80 10.55
C GLN A 19 -20.37 24.75 9.39
N ALA A 20 -19.39 24.33 8.58
CA ALA A 20 -18.87 25.09 7.45
C ALA A 20 -19.49 24.68 6.11
N LEU A 21 -20.28 23.61 6.09
CA LEU A 21 -21.05 23.19 4.93
C LEU A 21 -22.34 24.02 4.81
N PRO A 22 -22.66 24.54 3.61
CA PRO A 22 -23.97 25.09 3.34
C PRO A 22 -25.06 24.02 3.41
N ALA A 23 -26.33 24.44 3.52
CA ALA A 23 -27.47 23.54 3.63
C ALA A 23 -27.65 22.62 2.41
N ASP A 24 -27.16 23.02 1.23
CA ASP A 24 -27.19 22.22 0.00
C ASP A 24 -26.07 21.17 -0.08
N GLY A 25 -25.16 21.14 0.91
CA GLY A 25 -24.03 20.23 0.97
C GLY A 25 -22.93 20.50 -0.07
N ARG A 26 -23.01 21.59 -0.86
CA ARG A 26 -22.02 21.90 -1.89
C ARG A 26 -20.84 22.65 -1.28
N ILE A 27 -19.63 22.16 -1.56
CA ILE A 27 -18.39 22.84 -1.14
C ILE A 27 -18.00 23.85 -2.21
N GLY A 28 -17.97 25.14 -1.86
CA GLY A 28 -17.43 26.17 -2.74
C GLY A 28 -15.95 25.93 -3.07
N VAL A 29 -15.53 26.30 -4.29
CA VAL A 29 -14.18 26.00 -4.83
C VAL A 29 -13.05 26.47 -3.90
N ASP A 30 -13.16 27.66 -3.33
CA ASP A 30 -12.12 28.20 -2.44
C ASP A 30 -12.06 27.48 -1.09
N LEU A 31 -13.21 27.08 -0.55
CA LEU A 31 -13.29 26.29 0.67
C LEU A 31 -12.67 24.89 0.45
N LEU A 32 -12.99 24.26 -0.69
CA LEU A 32 -12.40 22.98 -1.09
C LEU A 32 -10.87 23.11 -1.24
N ARG A 33 -10.38 24.13 -1.95
CA ARG A 33 -8.95 24.36 -2.14
C ARG A 33 -8.23 24.57 -0.80
N ARG A 34 -8.84 25.31 0.14
CA ARG A 34 -8.30 25.48 1.49
C ARG A 34 -8.26 24.15 2.25
N ALA A 35 -9.34 23.37 2.24
CA ALA A 35 -9.42 22.09 2.93
C ALA A 35 -8.39 21.08 2.39
N VAL A 36 -8.26 20.96 1.06
CA VAL A 36 -7.25 20.11 0.41
C VAL A 36 -5.83 20.48 0.84
N ARG A 37 -5.50 21.77 0.86
CA ARG A 37 -4.16 22.23 1.31
C ARG A 37 -3.91 21.87 2.77
N LEU A 38 -4.89 22.09 3.66
CA LEU A 38 -4.74 21.77 5.07
C LEU A 38 -4.62 20.26 5.31
N LEU A 39 -5.42 19.45 4.62
CA LEU A 39 -5.34 17.99 4.70
C LEU A 39 -3.97 17.47 4.26
N ASN A 40 -3.45 17.93 3.12
CA ASN A 40 -2.11 17.56 2.66
C ASN A 40 -1.00 18.05 3.61
N ASN A 41 -1.17 19.21 4.25
CA ASN A 41 -0.23 19.69 5.26
C ASN A 41 -0.25 18.82 6.53
N ILE A 42 -1.42 18.41 7.00
CA ILE A 42 -1.57 17.48 8.14
C ILE A 42 -0.81 16.19 7.86
N ILE A 43 -1.04 15.59 6.68
CA ILE A 43 -0.38 14.35 6.27
C ILE A 43 1.14 14.50 6.28
N ARG A 44 1.66 15.57 5.65
CA ARG A 44 3.10 15.84 5.62
C ARG A 44 3.68 16.05 7.02
N GLN A 45 3.00 16.81 7.88
CA GLN A 45 3.46 17.05 9.23
C GLN A 45 3.49 15.76 10.07
N ASP A 46 2.51 14.89 9.91
CA ASP A 46 2.51 13.60 10.61
C ASP A 46 3.60 12.68 10.09
N ASN A 47 3.85 12.65 8.79
CA ASN A 47 4.96 11.89 8.23
C ASN A 47 6.32 12.37 8.77
N LEU A 48 6.49 13.68 8.95
CA LEU A 48 7.72 14.25 9.51
C LEU A 48 7.88 14.01 11.01
N ARG A 49 6.77 14.03 11.76
CA ARG A 49 6.79 13.87 13.24
C ARG A 49 7.14 12.45 13.67
N LEU A 50 6.89 11.48 12.81
CA LEU A 50 6.85 10.07 13.13
C LEU A 50 8.08 9.35 12.57
N THR A 51 9.19 9.42 13.31
CA THR A 51 10.42 8.69 13.02
C THR A 51 10.48 7.37 13.80
N GLY A 52 11.12 6.33 13.24
CA GLY A 52 11.31 5.03 13.90
C GLY A 52 10.07 4.13 13.90
N THR A 53 9.85 3.37 14.98
CA THR A 53 8.75 2.38 15.11
C THR A 53 7.36 3.01 15.31
N ASN A 54 7.29 4.30 15.61
CA ASN A 54 6.05 5.07 15.62
C ASN A 54 5.87 5.71 14.25
N ARG A 55 5.72 4.91 13.19
CA ARG A 55 5.73 5.41 11.79
C ARG A 55 4.55 6.32 11.47
N ALA A 56 4.83 7.17 10.48
CA ALA A 56 3.98 8.05 9.70
C ALA A 56 2.57 7.51 9.42
N LEU A 57 1.67 8.41 9.01
CA LEU A 57 0.50 7.94 8.27
C LEU A 57 1.01 7.12 7.05
N TRP A 58 0.49 5.92 6.85
CA TRP A 58 0.84 4.89 5.91
C TRP A 58 -0.43 4.33 5.23
N ALA A 59 -0.21 3.78 4.05
CA ALA A 59 -1.17 3.05 3.28
C ALA A 59 -0.59 1.68 2.96
N LEU A 60 -1.45 0.69 2.71
CA LEU A 60 -0.99 -0.55 2.10
C LEU A 60 -0.74 -0.31 0.61
N ASP A 61 0.33 -0.92 0.12
CA ASP A 61 0.59 -1.07 -1.29
C ASP A 61 0.99 -2.51 -1.58
N TYR A 62 0.83 -2.91 -2.83
CA TYR A 62 1.05 -4.26 -3.30
C TYR A 62 1.98 -4.26 -4.50
N ALA A 63 2.91 -5.19 -4.53
CA ALA A 63 3.79 -5.38 -5.66
C ALA A 63 4.09 -6.87 -5.86
N SER A 64 4.53 -7.20 -7.06
CA SER A 64 5.05 -8.52 -7.39
C SER A 64 6.47 -8.42 -7.91
N LEU A 65 7.31 -9.37 -7.49
CA LEU A 65 8.68 -9.54 -7.94
C LEU A 65 8.77 -10.87 -8.67
N PHE A 66 8.84 -10.82 -10.00
CA PHE A 66 9.03 -12.02 -10.82
C PHE A 66 10.39 -12.65 -10.55
N LEU A 67 10.38 -13.96 -10.30
CA LEU A 67 11.59 -14.70 -9.99
C LEU A 67 12.33 -15.09 -11.26
N VAL A 68 13.61 -15.40 -11.07
CA VAL A 68 14.56 -15.78 -12.11
C VAL A 68 15.22 -17.07 -11.64
N ALA A 69 15.32 -18.05 -12.54
CA ALA A 69 15.92 -19.34 -12.20
C ALA A 69 17.35 -19.15 -11.65
N LYS A 70 17.64 -19.80 -10.51
CA LYS A 70 18.95 -19.81 -9.85
C LYS A 70 19.44 -18.42 -9.40
N GLN A 71 18.53 -17.47 -9.18
CA GLN A 71 18.83 -16.18 -8.58
C GLN A 71 18.33 -16.16 -7.13
N MET A 72 19.23 -15.88 -6.20
CA MET A 72 18.90 -15.80 -4.76
C MET A 72 18.85 -14.36 -4.22
N VAL A 73 19.36 -13.37 -4.98
CA VAL A 73 19.42 -11.97 -4.57
C VAL A 73 18.63 -11.12 -5.54
N TYR A 74 17.73 -10.30 -5.02
CA TYR A 74 16.91 -9.37 -5.78
C TYR A 74 17.10 -7.95 -5.28
N THR A 75 17.18 -7.02 -6.21
CA THR A 75 17.40 -5.59 -5.99
C THR A 75 16.29 -4.78 -6.67
N VAL A 76 16.30 -3.46 -6.50
CA VAL A 76 15.37 -2.57 -7.22
C VAL A 76 15.49 -2.69 -8.74
N ALA A 77 16.69 -3.00 -9.26
CA ALA A 77 16.90 -3.23 -10.68
C ALA A 77 16.19 -4.50 -11.21
N ASP A 78 15.89 -5.44 -10.32
CA ASP A 78 15.15 -6.67 -10.62
C ASP A 78 13.63 -6.50 -10.50
N GLY A 79 13.15 -5.28 -10.20
CA GLY A 79 11.73 -4.98 -10.03
C GLY A 79 11.26 -4.94 -8.57
N LEU A 80 12.18 -5.02 -7.60
CA LEU A 80 11.83 -4.79 -6.20
C LEU A 80 11.37 -3.34 -6.01
N SER A 81 10.24 -3.14 -5.33
CA SER A 81 9.75 -1.79 -5.04
C SER A 81 10.72 -1.08 -4.08
N PRO A 82 11.22 0.12 -4.44
CA PRO A 82 12.09 0.88 -3.54
C PRO A 82 11.33 1.36 -2.29
N ALA A 83 9.99 1.39 -2.31
CA ALA A 83 9.18 1.80 -1.17
C ALA A 83 8.89 0.65 -0.18
N ALA A 84 9.34 -0.57 -0.48
CA ALA A 84 9.02 -1.79 0.26
C ALA A 84 9.89 -1.99 1.52
N GLU A 85 9.91 -0.99 2.40
CA GLU A 85 10.74 -0.99 3.62
C GLU A 85 10.08 -1.66 4.83
N ASP A 86 8.75 -1.72 4.86
CA ASP A 86 7.96 -2.26 5.96
C ASP A 86 6.96 -3.26 5.39
N ILE A 87 7.47 -4.46 5.15
CA ILE A 87 6.72 -5.56 4.58
C ILE A 87 5.73 -6.10 5.61
N THR A 88 4.47 -6.18 5.20
CA THR A 88 3.39 -6.75 6.00
C THR A 88 3.21 -8.23 5.68
N THR A 89 3.20 -8.61 4.40
CA THR A 89 3.08 -10.01 3.97
C THR A 89 3.95 -10.28 2.76
N ILE A 90 4.47 -11.51 2.65
CA ILE A 90 5.08 -12.05 1.44
C ILE A 90 4.46 -13.43 1.18
N LYS A 91 4.10 -13.68 -0.07
CA LYS A 91 3.67 -14.98 -0.57
C LYS A 91 4.52 -15.35 -1.79
N PHE A 92 4.87 -16.63 -1.89
CA PHE A 92 5.41 -17.22 -3.09
C PHE A 92 4.24 -17.68 -3.95
N ARG A 93 4.11 -17.10 -5.14
CA ARG A 93 3.10 -17.50 -6.12
C ARG A 93 3.71 -18.46 -7.12
N ALA A 94 3.15 -19.66 -7.20
CA ALA A 94 3.52 -20.65 -8.21
C ALA A 94 2.88 -20.32 -9.58
N VAL A 95 3.33 -20.99 -10.64
CA VAL A 95 2.81 -20.84 -12.03
C VAL A 95 1.29 -21.08 -12.13
N GLY A 96 0.74 -21.92 -11.24
CA GLY A 96 -0.69 -22.18 -11.14
C GLY A 96 -1.52 -21.00 -10.63
N GLY A 97 -0.87 -20.01 -10.00
CA GLY A 97 -1.51 -18.92 -9.26
C GLY A 97 -1.68 -19.18 -7.76
N ASP A 98 -1.27 -20.36 -7.28
CA ASP A 98 -1.34 -20.72 -5.86
C ASP A 98 -0.32 -19.93 -5.05
N ASP A 99 -0.79 -19.30 -3.97
CA ASP A 99 0.02 -18.50 -3.05
C ASP A 99 0.41 -19.34 -1.82
N ASN A 100 1.71 -19.44 -1.55
CA ASN A 100 2.29 -20.09 -0.38
C ASN A 100 2.93 -19.06 0.56
N ASP A 101 2.88 -19.31 1.86
CA ASP A 101 3.41 -18.39 2.87
C ASP A 101 4.94 -18.32 2.83
N VAL A 102 5.48 -17.10 2.86
CA VAL A 102 6.91 -16.85 2.92
C VAL A 102 7.24 -16.12 4.21
N SER A 103 8.17 -16.69 4.98
CA SER A 103 8.59 -16.12 6.25
C SER A 103 9.62 -15.00 6.04
N LEU A 104 9.38 -13.85 6.66
CA LEU A 104 10.41 -12.83 6.85
C LEU A 104 11.37 -13.29 7.97
N VAL A 105 12.62 -13.59 7.60
CA VAL A 105 13.61 -14.15 8.52
C VAL A 105 14.68 -13.13 8.91
N PRO A 106 15.21 -13.18 10.14
CA PRO A 106 16.29 -12.30 10.56
C PRO A 106 17.60 -12.69 9.88
N ARG A 107 18.57 -11.75 9.88
CA ARG A 107 19.92 -12.00 9.35
C ARG A 107 20.58 -13.26 9.92
N ALA A 108 20.41 -13.52 11.21
CA ALA A 108 21.01 -14.69 11.86
C ALA A 108 20.52 -16.03 11.27
N PHE A 109 19.25 -16.09 10.83
CA PHE A 109 18.74 -17.26 10.10
C PHE A 109 19.45 -17.41 8.76
N TRP A 110 19.59 -16.33 8.00
CA TRP A 110 20.29 -16.35 6.71
C TRP A 110 21.76 -16.77 6.82
N ASP A 111 22.45 -16.26 7.84
CA ASP A 111 23.85 -16.60 8.10
C ASP A 111 24.01 -18.08 8.48
N ALA A 112 23.00 -18.69 9.12
CA ALA A 112 22.98 -20.11 9.49
C ALA A 112 22.69 -21.08 8.32
N ILE A 113 22.20 -20.60 7.18
CA ILE A 113 21.98 -21.45 5.99
C ILE A 113 23.33 -21.88 5.42
N VAL A 114 23.61 -23.19 5.52
CA VAL A 114 24.83 -23.83 5.00
C VAL A 114 24.84 -23.82 3.47
N ILE A 115 23.73 -24.19 2.84
CA ILE A 115 23.60 -24.26 1.37
C ILE A 115 22.62 -23.18 0.90
N LYS A 116 23.15 -21.99 0.58
CA LYS A 116 22.32 -20.84 0.16
C LYS A 116 21.68 -21.02 -1.22
N VAL A 117 22.21 -21.92 -2.04
CA VAL A 117 21.79 -22.16 -3.44
C VAL A 117 20.88 -23.39 -3.59
N GLU A 118 20.30 -23.88 -2.50
CA GLU A 118 19.37 -25.01 -2.50
C GLU A 118 18.18 -24.73 -3.44
N PRO A 119 17.89 -25.64 -4.39
CA PRO A 119 16.76 -25.48 -5.30
C PRO A 119 15.43 -25.79 -4.59
N GLY A 120 14.42 -24.97 -4.84
CA GLY A 120 13.05 -25.22 -4.37
C GLY A 120 12.16 -23.98 -4.44
N ASP A 121 10.91 -24.15 -4.03
CA ASP A 121 9.98 -23.04 -3.85
C ASP A 121 10.44 -22.16 -2.70
N THR A 122 10.36 -20.84 -2.86
CA THR A 122 10.82 -19.91 -1.83
C THR A 122 9.91 -19.97 -0.61
N THR A 123 10.50 -20.20 0.57
CA THR A 123 9.77 -20.24 1.85
C THR A 123 10.26 -19.17 2.84
N ALA A 124 11.41 -18.54 2.57
CA ALA A 124 12.01 -17.53 3.42
C ALA A 124 12.60 -16.36 2.63
N VAL A 125 12.46 -15.15 3.18
CA VAL A 125 13.05 -13.91 2.66
C VAL A 125 13.79 -13.21 3.79
N TYR A 126 15.08 -12.94 3.59
CA TYR A 126 15.84 -12.00 4.40
C TYR A 126 15.91 -10.64 3.69
N LEU A 127 15.34 -9.61 4.32
CA LEU A 127 15.40 -8.23 3.86
C LEU A 127 16.67 -7.56 4.38
N LYS A 128 17.57 -7.19 3.46
CA LYS A 128 18.71 -6.33 3.76
C LYS A 128 18.35 -4.89 3.42
N MET A 129 18.09 -4.10 4.46
CA MET A 129 17.85 -2.67 4.34
C MET A 129 19.15 -1.95 3.98
N GLY A 130 19.09 -1.15 2.93
CA GLY A 130 20.18 -0.28 2.49
C GLY A 130 20.25 1.03 3.24
N ARG A 131 21.18 1.91 2.85
CA ARG A 131 21.28 3.27 3.43
C ARG A 131 20.22 4.21 2.85
N ILE A 132 19.86 3.96 1.59
CA ILE A 132 18.76 4.60 0.87
C ILE A 132 17.83 3.52 0.32
N PRO A 133 16.57 3.84 -0.01
CA PRO A 133 15.60 2.81 -0.39
C PRO A 133 15.98 2.04 -1.67
N SER A 134 16.74 2.66 -2.58
CA SER A 134 17.26 2.01 -3.79
C SER A 134 18.33 0.94 -3.52
N ASP A 135 18.93 0.95 -2.33
CA ASP A 135 19.98 0.00 -1.93
C ASP A 135 19.40 -1.25 -1.25
N ASN A 136 18.08 -1.34 -1.12
CA ASN A 136 17.42 -2.50 -0.52
C ASN A 136 17.65 -3.74 -1.38
N SER A 137 17.90 -4.87 -0.72
CA SER A 137 18.07 -6.16 -1.38
C SER A 137 17.36 -7.28 -0.62
N TRP A 138 16.77 -8.21 -1.35
CA TRP A 138 16.10 -9.38 -0.80
C TRP A 138 16.92 -10.63 -1.10
N PHE A 139 17.08 -11.45 -0.07
CA PHE A 139 17.74 -12.75 -0.16
C PHE A 139 16.67 -13.81 0.03
N ILE A 140 16.46 -14.65 -0.98
CA ILE A 140 15.41 -15.67 -0.99
C ILE A 140 16.01 -17.05 -0.74
N HIS A 141 15.25 -17.92 -0.06
CA HIS A 141 15.61 -19.32 0.10
C HIS A 141 14.38 -20.20 0.34
N PRO A 142 14.34 -21.42 -0.21
CA PRO A 142 15.13 -21.91 -1.35
C PRO A 142 15.04 -21.01 -2.59
N GLN A 143 15.97 -21.17 -3.55
CA GLN A 143 15.91 -20.46 -4.83
C GLN A 143 15.23 -21.35 -5.90
N PRO A 144 14.39 -20.80 -6.77
CA PRO A 144 13.74 -21.60 -7.81
C PRO A 144 14.77 -22.13 -8.82
N SER A 145 14.75 -23.44 -9.10
CA SER A 145 15.65 -24.06 -10.09
C SER A 145 15.30 -23.69 -11.52
N THR A 146 14.01 -23.47 -11.76
CA THR A 146 13.38 -23.11 -13.03
C THR A 146 12.31 -22.08 -12.72
N VAL A 147 12.07 -21.20 -13.68
CA VAL A 147 10.91 -20.30 -13.65
C VAL A 147 10.25 -20.30 -15.02
N THR A 148 8.93 -20.26 -15.03
CA THR A 148 8.12 -20.03 -16.21
C THR A 148 8.06 -18.54 -16.49
N ALA A 149 8.32 -18.13 -17.74
CA ALA A 149 8.18 -16.74 -18.11
C ALA A 149 6.68 -16.34 -18.08
N PRO A 150 6.31 -15.19 -17.47
CA PRO A 150 4.94 -14.70 -17.57
C PRO A 150 4.63 -14.31 -19.02
N SER A 151 3.35 -14.36 -19.38
CA SER A 151 2.90 -13.73 -20.62
C SER A 151 3.14 -12.22 -20.57
N GLU A 152 3.64 -11.66 -21.67
CA GLU A 152 3.83 -10.22 -21.83
C GLU A 152 3.08 -9.68 -23.05
N VAL A 153 2.39 -8.54 -22.89
CA VAL A 153 1.58 -7.92 -23.95
C VAL A 153 1.71 -6.40 -23.95
N PHE A 154 1.42 -5.79 -25.10
CA PHE A 154 1.15 -4.35 -25.15
C PHE A 154 -0.29 -4.06 -24.71
N GLY A 155 -0.43 -3.15 -23.74
CA GLY A 155 -1.73 -2.62 -23.31
C GLY A 155 -2.32 -1.61 -24.30
N SER A 156 -3.55 -1.16 -24.03
CA SER A 156 -4.22 -0.14 -24.86
C SER A 156 -3.50 1.22 -24.86
N ASP A 157 -2.65 1.46 -23.87
CA ASP A 157 -1.78 2.62 -23.74
C ASP A 157 -0.38 2.41 -24.38
N SER A 158 -0.20 1.32 -25.16
CA SER A 158 1.05 0.95 -25.82
C SER A 158 2.23 0.69 -24.88
N LYS A 159 1.99 0.46 -23.58
CA LYS A 159 3.03 0.05 -22.63
C LYS A 159 3.08 -1.47 -22.50
N ASN A 160 4.22 -1.99 -22.05
CA ASN A 160 4.39 -3.40 -21.74
C ASN A 160 3.70 -3.75 -20.41
N TYR A 161 3.07 -4.92 -20.37
CA TYR A 161 2.51 -5.50 -19.17
C TYR A 161 2.88 -6.98 -19.06
N GLN A 162 3.14 -7.43 -17.83
CA GLN A 162 3.37 -8.83 -17.49
C GLN A 162 2.18 -9.39 -16.71
N CYS A 163 1.83 -10.63 -16.99
CA CYS A 163 0.69 -11.30 -16.38
C CYS A 163 1.00 -11.77 -14.94
N LEU A 164 0.24 -11.26 -13.97
CA LEU A 164 0.35 -11.53 -12.52
C LEU A 164 -0.40 -12.78 -12.05
N LEU A 165 -1.41 -13.19 -12.80
CA LEU A 165 -2.30 -14.28 -12.45
C LEU A 165 -2.78 -14.97 -13.73
N LYS A 166 -2.65 -16.29 -13.80
CA LYS A 166 -3.13 -17.08 -14.93
C LYS A 166 -4.64 -16.86 -15.14
N HIS A 167 -5.05 -16.52 -16.35
CA HIS A 167 -6.45 -16.25 -16.68
C HIS A 167 -6.72 -16.37 -18.18
N THR A 168 -8.00 -16.47 -18.55
CA THR A 168 -8.47 -16.19 -19.91
C THR A 168 -8.92 -14.74 -19.96
N SER A 169 -8.42 -13.99 -20.92
CA SER A 169 -8.66 -12.55 -21.01
C SER A 169 -10.11 -12.20 -21.37
N VAL A 170 -10.59 -11.12 -20.75
CA VAL A 170 -11.89 -10.48 -20.99
C VAL A 170 -11.72 -8.96 -21.03
N ALA A 171 -12.62 -8.22 -21.65
CA ALA A 171 -12.48 -6.76 -21.80
C ALA A 171 -12.22 -6.03 -20.46
N GLU A 172 -12.81 -6.52 -19.37
CA GLU A 172 -12.67 -5.96 -18.02
C GLU A 172 -11.25 -6.09 -17.45
N ASN A 173 -10.46 -7.06 -17.92
CA ASN A 173 -9.07 -7.25 -17.49
C ASN A 173 -8.03 -6.81 -18.52
N ALA A 174 -8.43 -6.11 -19.58
CA ALA A 174 -7.50 -5.61 -20.59
C ALA A 174 -6.46 -4.63 -19.97
N PRO A 175 -5.15 -4.86 -20.14
CA PRO A 175 -4.10 -4.01 -19.58
C PRO A 175 -4.18 -2.57 -20.08
N GLY A 176 -3.99 -1.62 -19.17
CA GLY A 176 -4.02 -0.18 -19.44
C GLY A 176 -5.41 0.47 -19.43
N GLY A 177 -6.49 -0.30 -19.61
CA GLY A 177 -7.85 0.26 -19.72
C GLY A 177 -8.97 -0.50 -19.02
N GLY A 178 -8.83 -1.80 -18.78
CA GLY A 178 -9.84 -2.63 -18.12
C GLY A 178 -10.02 -2.27 -16.65
N GLN A 179 -11.25 -2.33 -16.16
CA GLN A 179 -11.58 -1.99 -14.76
C GLN A 179 -10.76 -2.79 -13.74
N ASN A 180 -10.50 -4.07 -14.02
CA ASN A 180 -9.81 -5.00 -13.13
C ASN A 180 -8.38 -5.33 -13.56
N HIS A 181 -7.83 -4.63 -14.56
CA HIS A 181 -6.55 -5.03 -15.16
C HIS A 181 -5.41 -5.15 -14.15
N ARG A 182 -5.38 -4.32 -13.10
CA ARG A 182 -4.33 -4.36 -12.05
C ARG A 182 -4.30 -5.65 -11.25
N GLN A 183 -5.38 -6.43 -11.25
CA GLN A 183 -5.40 -7.75 -10.61
C GLN A 183 -4.65 -8.80 -11.45
N PHE A 184 -4.59 -8.60 -12.76
CA PHE A 184 -4.07 -9.57 -13.73
C PHE A 184 -2.76 -9.13 -14.38
N TRP A 185 -2.45 -7.83 -14.35
CA TRP A 185 -1.37 -7.23 -15.10
C TRP A 185 -0.59 -6.23 -14.25
N GLN A 186 0.73 -6.33 -14.32
CA GLN A 186 1.65 -5.33 -13.82
C GLN A 186 2.34 -4.64 -15.00
N GLN A 187 2.36 -3.31 -14.99
CA GLN A 187 3.10 -2.56 -16.01
C GLN A 187 4.60 -2.87 -15.86
N GLY A 188 5.25 -3.32 -16.93
CA GLY A 188 6.61 -3.83 -16.90
C GLY A 188 6.85 -4.85 -18.00
N GLY A 189 7.95 -5.59 -17.91
CA GLY A 189 8.36 -6.53 -18.96
C GLY A 189 9.17 -5.88 -20.08
N LYS A 190 9.89 -6.74 -20.81
CA LYS A 190 10.84 -6.33 -21.88
C LYS A 190 10.65 -7.13 -23.16
N ALA A 191 9.78 -8.13 -23.15
CA ALA A 191 9.63 -9.15 -24.17
C ALA A 191 8.22 -9.21 -24.77
N ALA A 192 7.36 -8.21 -24.51
CA ALA A 192 6.07 -8.11 -25.19
C ALA A 192 6.28 -8.03 -26.72
N THR A 193 5.70 -8.97 -27.45
CA THR A 193 5.77 -9.04 -28.92
C THR A 193 4.41 -8.85 -29.58
N ALA A 194 3.32 -8.94 -28.81
CA ALA A 194 1.95 -8.85 -29.30
C ALA A 194 1.09 -7.95 -28.43
N SER A 195 0.08 -7.34 -29.03
CA SER A 195 -0.96 -6.64 -28.29
C SER A 195 -1.85 -7.62 -27.52
N TRP A 196 -2.44 -7.15 -26.44
CA TRP A 196 -3.46 -7.90 -25.72
C TRP A 196 -4.63 -8.26 -26.65
N ALA A 197 -5.17 -9.47 -26.50
CA ALA A 197 -6.32 -9.96 -27.24
C ALA A 197 -7.33 -10.59 -26.28
N ASN A 198 -8.62 -10.49 -26.62
CA ASN A 198 -9.70 -11.11 -25.86
C ASN A 198 -9.68 -12.64 -25.99
N GLU A 199 -10.25 -13.36 -25.03
CA GLU A 199 -10.38 -14.84 -25.04
C GLU A 199 -9.04 -15.59 -25.16
N THR A 200 -7.94 -14.93 -24.83
CA THR A 200 -6.59 -15.50 -24.88
C THR A 200 -6.19 -16.00 -23.50
N ALA A 201 -5.68 -17.22 -23.43
CA ALA A 201 -5.13 -17.78 -22.19
C ALA A 201 -3.74 -17.18 -21.93
N TYR A 202 -3.63 -16.40 -20.87
CA TYR A 202 -2.35 -15.83 -20.42
C TYR A 202 -1.83 -16.58 -19.20
N THR A 203 -0.53 -16.84 -19.19
CA THR A 203 0.19 -17.52 -18.11
C THR A 203 0.91 -16.52 -17.22
N THR A 204 1.08 -16.86 -15.95
CA THR A 204 1.94 -16.13 -15.02
C THR A 204 3.24 -16.89 -14.79
N GLY A 205 4.27 -16.20 -14.29
CA GLY A 205 5.52 -16.80 -13.84
C GLY A 205 5.55 -16.91 -12.32
N GLU A 206 6.53 -17.64 -11.78
CA GLU A 206 6.78 -17.67 -10.35
C GLU A 206 7.19 -16.27 -9.87
N GLN A 207 6.59 -15.82 -8.76
CA GLN A 207 6.83 -14.48 -8.24
C GLN A 207 6.70 -14.44 -6.71
N LEU A 208 7.32 -13.44 -6.10
CA LEU A 208 6.99 -13.03 -4.74
C LEU A 208 5.93 -11.94 -4.81
N ALA A 209 4.72 -12.23 -4.36
CA ALA A 209 3.66 -11.26 -4.15
C ALA A 209 3.76 -10.73 -2.73
N TYR A 210 3.84 -9.42 -2.55
CA TYR A 210 4.03 -8.83 -1.23
C TYR A 210 3.22 -7.56 -1.03
N SER A 211 2.85 -7.33 0.22
CA SER A 211 2.24 -6.08 0.68
C SER A 211 3.20 -5.35 1.60
N PHE A 212 3.16 -4.02 1.55
CA PHE A 212 4.04 -3.18 2.37
C PHE A 212 3.37 -1.88 2.76
N LYS A 213 3.82 -1.31 3.87
CA LYS A 213 3.38 0.02 4.32
C LYS A 213 4.21 1.07 3.61
N ARG A 214 3.56 1.91 2.83
CA ARG A 214 4.17 3.14 2.29
C ARG A 214 3.67 4.35 3.04
N PRO A 215 4.45 5.43 3.18
CA PRO A 215 3.94 6.70 3.68
C PRO A 215 2.74 7.18 2.87
N LEU A 216 1.77 7.76 3.57
CA LEU A 216 0.65 8.47 2.96
C LEU A 216 1.20 9.81 2.44
N ASN A 217 1.37 10.00 1.14
CA ASN A 217 2.05 11.19 0.62
C ASN A 217 1.14 12.42 0.54
N ASP A 218 0.09 12.34 -0.27
CA ASP A 218 -0.91 13.38 -0.49
C ASP A 218 -2.13 12.81 -1.25
N PHE A 219 -3.24 13.54 -1.22
CA PHE A 219 -4.34 13.33 -2.15
C PHE A 219 -4.16 14.24 -3.36
N LYS A 220 -3.84 13.65 -4.52
CA LYS A 220 -3.63 14.30 -5.82
C LYS A 220 -4.93 14.51 -6.59
N SER A 221 -5.92 13.63 -6.39
CA SER A 221 -7.25 13.73 -7.02
C SER A 221 -8.39 13.68 -6.00
N ALA A 222 -9.60 14.03 -6.46
CA ALA A 222 -10.83 13.92 -5.64
C ALA A 222 -11.24 12.48 -5.35
N TYR A 223 -10.80 11.55 -6.21
CA TYR A 223 -11.12 10.13 -6.14
C TYR A 223 -9.97 9.30 -5.58
N ASP A 224 -8.91 9.96 -5.12
CA ASP A 224 -7.81 9.26 -4.48
C ASP A 224 -8.34 8.59 -3.22
N ASN A 225 -8.29 7.27 -3.26
CA ASN A 225 -8.45 6.38 -2.13
C ASN A 225 -7.05 5.84 -1.83
N PRO A 226 -6.38 6.29 -0.77
CA PRO A 226 -5.03 5.86 -0.49
C PRO A 226 -4.93 4.42 0.02
N ASP A 227 -6.02 3.65 0.14
CA ASP A 227 -6.05 2.34 0.82
C ASP A 227 -5.50 2.44 2.25
N MET A 228 -6.03 3.43 2.98
CA MET A 228 -5.68 3.65 4.38
C MET A 228 -6.33 2.59 5.28
N PRO A 229 -5.69 2.20 6.39
CA PRO A 229 -6.31 1.33 7.38
C PRO A 229 -7.57 1.94 8.00
N LEU A 230 -8.45 1.08 8.53
CA LEU A 230 -9.68 1.51 9.20
C LEU A 230 -9.39 2.46 10.39
N GLY A 231 -10.22 3.49 10.55
CA GLY A 231 -10.13 4.47 11.63
C GLY A 231 -9.24 5.67 11.33
N TRP A 232 -8.46 5.60 10.25
CA TRP A 232 -7.64 6.70 9.77
C TRP A 232 -8.48 7.84 9.24
N GLU A 233 -9.65 7.54 8.68
CA GLU A 233 -10.62 8.54 8.28
C GLU A 233 -11.00 9.46 9.44
N ASN A 234 -11.32 8.91 10.59
CA ASN A 234 -11.78 9.67 11.75
C ASN A 234 -10.64 10.55 12.26
N TYR A 235 -9.43 10.01 12.30
CA TYR A 235 -8.24 10.78 12.68
C TYR A 235 -8.04 12.00 11.78
N LEU A 236 -8.03 11.79 10.45
CA LEU A 236 -7.83 12.85 9.47
C LEU A 236 -8.99 13.86 9.48
N THR A 237 -10.23 13.37 9.57
CA THR A 237 -11.45 14.18 9.64
C THR A 237 -11.42 15.11 10.85
N TYR A 238 -11.18 14.60 12.06
CA TYR A 238 -11.20 15.44 13.27
C TYR A 238 -10.02 16.41 13.30
N LYS A 239 -8.85 16.00 12.81
CA LYS A 239 -7.68 16.88 12.73
C LYS A 239 -7.86 17.99 11.69
N LEU A 240 -8.48 17.67 10.55
CA LEU A 240 -8.85 18.66 9.54
C LEU A 240 -9.92 19.61 10.08
N ALA A 241 -10.96 19.10 10.76
CA ALA A 241 -11.99 19.90 11.39
C ALA A 241 -11.39 20.91 12.38
N LEU A 242 -10.51 20.46 13.28
CA LEU A 242 -9.81 21.33 14.23
C LEU A 242 -8.91 22.38 13.53
N SER A 243 -8.27 22.01 12.42
CA SER A 243 -7.49 22.96 11.62
C SER A 243 -8.37 23.98 10.89
N MET A 244 -9.57 23.58 10.49
CA MET A 244 -10.55 24.42 9.81
C MET A 244 -11.31 25.36 10.76
N SER A 245 -11.42 25.02 12.06
CA SER A 245 -11.99 25.91 13.07
C SER A 245 -11.07 27.08 13.42
N ALA A 246 -9.77 27.00 13.11
CA ALA A 246 -8.84 28.10 13.32
C ALA A 246 -9.24 29.34 12.49
N GLY A 247 -9.48 30.46 13.19
CA GLY A 247 -9.93 31.71 12.60
C GLY A 247 -11.43 31.77 12.28
N ARG A 248 -12.22 30.82 12.80
CA ARG A 248 -13.69 30.86 12.79
C ARG A 248 -14.21 31.08 14.20
N ASP A 249 -15.41 31.65 14.32
CA ASP A 249 -16.17 31.70 15.58
C ASP A 249 -16.78 30.33 15.89
N THR A 250 -15.93 29.32 15.99
CA THR A 250 -16.33 27.97 16.40
C THR A 250 -16.33 27.96 17.92
N GLY A 251 -17.50 27.86 18.54
CA GLY A 251 -17.62 27.92 19.99
C GLY A 251 -16.73 26.92 20.71
N GLU A 252 -16.20 27.30 21.88
CA GLU A 252 -15.25 26.51 22.68
C GLU A 252 -15.72 25.08 22.95
N ARG A 253 -17.02 24.90 23.17
CA ARG A 253 -17.63 23.57 23.35
C ARG A 253 -17.37 22.65 22.15
N THR A 254 -17.53 23.15 20.93
CA THR A 254 -17.30 22.37 19.70
C THR A 254 -15.83 22.01 19.56
N ILE A 255 -14.93 22.96 19.85
CA ILE A 255 -13.48 22.70 19.86
C ILE A 255 -13.12 21.62 20.90
N GLY A 256 -13.69 21.70 22.11
CA GLY A 256 -13.49 20.70 23.16
C GLY A 256 -13.95 19.29 22.75
N VAL A 257 -15.11 19.19 22.09
CA VAL A 257 -15.61 17.93 21.53
C VAL A 257 -14.66 17.39 20.46
N LEU A 258 -14.21 18.22 19.52
CA LEU A 258 -13.28 17.81 18.47
C LEU A 258 -11.94 17.32 19.00
N ILE A 259 -11.40 17.98 20.04
CA ILE A 259 -10.19 17.52 20.72
C ILE A 259 -10.41 16.15 21.37
N GLY A 260 -11.57 15.93 22.00
CA GLY A 260 -11.92 14.63 22.58
C GLY A 260 -12.00 13.52 21.53
N LEU A 261 -12.67 13.79 20.41
CA LEU A 261 -12.80 12.86 19.28
C LEU A 261 -11.45 12.56 18.62
N LEU A 262 -10.61 13.58 18.40
CA LEU A 262 -9.27 13.42 17.85
C LEU A 262 -8.41 12.54 18.75
N LYS A 263 -8.43 12.76 20.08
CA LYS A 263 -7.70 11.91 21.04
C LYS A 263 -8.20 10.47 21.02
N GLN A 264 -9.50 10.24 20.85
CA GLN A 264 -10.04 8.90 20.72
C GLN A 264 -9.52 8.24 19.44
N ALA A 265 -9.67 8.90 18.30
CA ALA A 265 -9.18 8.38 17.02
C ALA A 265 -7.66 8.09 17.05
N GLU A 266 -6.84 8.96 17.66
CA GLU A 266 -5.41 8.72 17.86
C GLU A 266 -5.13 7.44 18.67
N ARG A 267 -5.93 7.16 19.71
CA ARG A 267 -5.78 5.94 20.51
C ARG A 267 -6.16 4.69 19.74
N ASP A 268 -7.13 4.80 18.84
CA ASP A 268 -7.61 3.68 18.03
C ASP A 268 -6.59 3.30 16.95
N ILE A 269 -5.90 4.28 16.34
CA ILE A 269 -4.91 4.02 15.28
C ILE A 269 -3.48 3.80 15.81
N PHE A 270 -3.14 4.32 17.00
CA PHE A 270 -1.81 4.20 17.60
C PHE A 270 -1.88 3.54 19.00
N PRO A 271 -2.25 2.24 19.10
CA PRO A 271 -2.36 1.55 20.38
C PRO A 271 -1.02 1.51 21.14
N SER A 272 0.12 1.58 20.44
CA SER A 272 1.45 1.64 21.06
C SER A 272 1.68 2.89 21.93
N ARG A 273 0.86 3.94 21.78
CA ARG A 273 0.90 5.15 22.62
C ARG A 273 0.09 5.01 23.90
N GLN A 274 -0.73 3.96 24.03
CA GLN A 274 -1.38 3.65 25.28
C GLN A 274 -0.30 3.18 26.27
N ALA A 275 -0.40 3.59 27.54
CA ALA A 275 0.45 3.06 28.59
C ALA A 275 0.40 1.52 28.51
N LYS A 276 1.57 0.85 28.51
CA LYS A 276 1.70 -0.60 28.33
C LYS A 276 0.66 -1.31 29.20
N THR A 277 -0.43 -1.76 28.58
CA THR A 277 -1.31 -2.72 29.22
C THR A 277 -0.59 -4.06 29.16
N THR A 278 -0.58 -4.80 30.25
CA THR A 278 0.02 -6.14 30.33
C THR A 278 -0.74 -7.17 29.49
N THR A 279 -1.78 -6.74 28.76
CA THR A 279 -2.68 -7.59 27.99
C THR A 279 -2.12 -7.81 26.59
N PHE A 280 -1.63 -9.03 26.35
CA PHE A 280 -0.96 -9.47 25.11
C PHE A 280 -1.84 -9.36 23.84
N HIS A 281 -3.16 -9.19 23.99
CA HIS A 281 -4.14 -9.25 22.89
C HIS A 281 -4.20 -8.01 21.98
N ASN A 282 -3.65 -6.86 22.38
CA ASN A 282 -3.70 -5.64 21.54
C ASN A 282 -2.71 -5.62 20.38
N LYS A 283 -1.82 -6.61 20.27
CA LYS A 283 -0.95 -6.73 19.09
C LYS A 283 -1.70 -7.28 17.89
N ASN A 284 -2.60 -8.26 18.06
CA ASN A 284 -3.19 -9.02 16.95
C ASN A 284 -4.50 -8.46 16.36
N LEU A 285 -5.07 -7.38 16.90
CA LEU A 285 -6.31 -6.81 16.36
C LEU A 285 -6.12 -5.95 15.10
N TYR A 286 -4.87 -5.70 14.72
CA TYR A 286 -4.50 -4.86 13.56
C TYR A 286 -3.42 -5.47 12.66
N TYR A 287 -3.21 -6.79 12.73
CA TYR A 287 -2.34 -7.54 11.81
C TYR A 287 -3.16 -8.28 10.77
#